data_AF-N2BFF7-F1
#
_entry.id   AF-N2BFF7-F1
#
_cell.length_a   1.000
_cell.length_b   1.000
_cell.length_c   1.000
_cell.angle_alpha   90.00
_cell.angle_beta   90.00
_cell.angle_gamma   90.00
#
_symmetry.space_group_name_H-M   'P 1'
#
loop_
_entity.id
_entity.type
_entity.pdbx_description
1 polymer ?
#
loop_
_entity_poly.entity_id
_entity_poly.type
_entity_poly.pdbx_seq_one_letter_code
_entity_poly.pdbx_strand_id
1 'polypeptide(L)'
;MIYAKDGQSIQSSSTDKRICFADRILNGGILQKDGSYMSDDKQFIYSLDTSGAGLLCITSVCKKTSFILVNFSQKNADFGIYLREKPYKEMGFVYCNTFSLHPYIKAFKEIAPYIAKRIYKPDFFTKAVVNDYKSEKINILGPFYDDKIFTKSVQNIPMNLENLYLLNDAMIESMKYFTKDNGLAKELCIFGGNPTPLDKFRADLLIKTMKNLNHNITKGKPELVINQVVFHSFALGEEVEFLQELSRDSGGKYYKVDSTLAFKKALLSHLDNGRMPEPKELGDDASIVPSKPEKIHDDNPPKDK
;
A
#
# COMPACT_ATOMS: atom_id res chain seq x y z
N MET A 1 17.60 9.70 12.61
CA MET A 1 16.73 10.85 12.28
C MET A 1 17.51 12.14 12.49
N ILE A 2 17.31 13.14 11.64
CA ILE A 2 17.93 14.48 11.74
C ILE A 2 16.81 15.49 11.99
N TYR A 3 17.01 16.44 12.89
CA TYR A 3 16.05 17.50 13.17
C TYR A 3 16.55 18.80 12.54
N ALA A 4 15.83 19.30 11.54
CA ALA A 4 16.15 20.56 10.88
C ALA A 4 15.55 21.74 11.66
N LYS A 5 16.27 22.87 11.67
CA LYS A 5 15.83 24.14 12.25
C LYS A 5 15.58 25.17 11.14
N ASP A 6 14.82 26.20 11.48
CA ASP A 6 14.59 27.33 10.59
C ASP A 6 15.90 28.02 10.19
N GLY A 7 16.03 28.38 8.91
CA GLY A 7 17.22 28.98 8.31
C GLY A 7 18.43 28.06 8.17
N GLN A 8 18.34 26.78 8.54
CA GLN A 8 19.47 25.87 8.51
C GLN A 8 19.79 25.38 7.08
N SER A 9 21.08 25.19 6.80
CA SER A 9 21.56 24.43 5.64
C SER A 9 22.12 23.08 6.08
N ILE A 10 21.70 21.99 5.42
CA ILE A 10 22.13 20.62 5.73
C ILE A 10 22.70 20.00 4.46
N GLN A 11 23.88 19.37 4.56
CA GLN A 11 24.47 18.62 3.46
C GLN A 11 23.75 17.29 3.26
N SER A 12 23.28 17.05 2.04
CA SER A 12 22.74 15.77 1.66
C SER A 12 23.82 14.70 1.69
N SER A 13 23.58 13.62 2.42
CA SER A 13 24.64 12.65 2.75
C SER A 13 24.13 11.24 3.01
N SER A 14 22.82 10.97 2.92
CA SER A 14 22.27 9.68 3.34
C SER A 14 20.91 9.38 2.74
N THR A 15 20.73 8.12 2.33
CA THR A 15 19.44 7.52 1.96
C THR A 15 18.75 6.82 3.15
N ASP A 16 19.50 6.56 4.23
CA ASP A 16 19.04 5.72 5.35
C ASP A 16 18.54 6.54 6.55
N LYS A 17 18.89 7.82 6.60
CA LYS A 17 18.36 8.77 7.59
C LYS A 17 17.07 9.39 7.08
N ARG A 18 16.22 9.84 8.01
CA ARG A 18 15.04 10.67 7.73
C ARG A 18 15.22 12.05 8.37
N ILE A 19 14.62 13.07 7.77
CA ILE A 19 14.59 14.43 8.32
C ILE A 19 13.23 14.73 8.94
N CYS A 20 13.25 15.28 10.15
CA CYS A 20 12.11 15.87 10.83
C CYS A 20 12.24 17.40 10.79
N PHE A 21 11.19 18.09 10.37
CA PHE A 21 11.10 19.56 10.33
C PHE A 21 9.67 19.98 10.69
N ALA A 22 9.53 21.04 11.50
CA ALA A 22 8.23 21.49 12.00
C ALA A 22 7.40 20.35 12.62
N ASP A 23 8.06 19.49 13.41
CA ASP A 23 7.48 18.33 14.13
C ASP A 23 6.95 17.21 13.22
N ARG A 24 7.36 17.17 11.96
CA ARG A 24 6.95 16.15 10.98
C ARG A 24 8.12 15.56 10.22
N ILE A 25 8.04 14.26 9.95
CA ILE A 25 8.96 13.59 9.03
C ILE A 25 8.61 14.00 7.61
N LEU A 26 9.62 14.41 6.85
CA LEU A 26 9.47 14.79 5.45
C LEU A 26 9.51 13.55 4.56
N ASN A 27 8.55 13.43 3.66
CA ASN A 27 8.44 12.29 2.72
C ASN A 27 8.49 12.72 1.25
N GLY A 28 8.49 14.02 0.97
CA GLY A 28 8.47 14.56 -0.39
C GLY A 28 7.09 15.05 -0.83
N GLY A 29 6.89 15.12 -2.14
CA GLY A 29 5.71 15.78 -2.69
C GLY A 29 5.54 15.61 -4.20
N ILE A 30 4.42 16.15 -4.69
CA ILE A 30 3.96 16.06 -6.07
C ILE A 30 4.17 17.40 -6.76
N LEU A 31 4.71 17.38 -7.98
CA LEU A 31 4.99 18.57 -8.78
C LEU A 31 3.69 19.38 -9.03
N GLN A 32 3.81 20.69 -8.86
CA GLN A 32 2.77 21.67 -9.08
C GLN A 32 3.04 22.44 -10.38
N LYS A 33 2.02 23.19 -10.86
CA LYS A 33 2.13 23.98 -12.10
C LYS A 33 3.18 25.09 -12.04
N ASP A 34 3.52 25.56 -10.84
CA ASP A 34 4.53 26.60 -10.61
C ASP A 34 5.97 26.05 -10.54
N GLY A 35 6.16 24.75 -10.74
CA GLY A 35 7.46 24.09 -10.70
C GLY A 35 7.91 23.65 -9.30
N SER A 36 7.18 24.02 -8.25
CA SER A 36 7.41 23.50 -6.89
C SER A 36 6.78 22.12 -6.69
N TYR A 37 7.18 21.40 -5.66
CA TYR A 37 6.50 20.18 -5.22
C TYR A 37 5.74 20.46 -3.91
N MET A 38 4.53 19.92 -3.78
CA MET A 38 3.70 20.05 -2.59
C MET A 38 3.58 18.70 -1.89
N SER A 39 3.75 18.65 -0.57
CA SER A 39 3.49 17.43 0.21
C SER A 39 2.03 16.98 0.03
N ASP A 40 1.79 15.68 0.19
CA ASP A 40 0.45 15.10 0.06
C ASP A 40 -0.55 15.72 1.05
N ASP A 41 -0.11 16.07 2.25
CA ASP A 41 -0.89 16.78 3.28
C ASP A 41 -0.91 18.31 3.13
N LYS A 42 -0.26 18.85 2.10
CA LYS A 42 -0.10 20.29 1.81
C LYS A 42 0.55 21.12 2.91
N GLN A 43 1.31 20.49 3.80
CA GLN A 43 1.99 21.19 4.89
C GLN A 43 3.38 21.68 4.53
N PHE A 44 3.97 21.16 3.46
CA PHE A 44 5.30 21.52 3.00
C PHE A 44 5.34 21.78 1.51
N ILE A 45 6.09 22.83 1.14
CA ILE A 45 6.48 23.12 -0.24
C ILE A 45 7.96 22.80 -0.37
N TYR A 46 8.33 22.15 -1.47
CA TYR A 46 9.69 21.82 -1.83
C TYR A 46 10.04 22.50 -3.15
N SER A 47 11.05 23.37 -3.15
CA SER A 47 11.53 24.07 -4.34
C SER A 47 12.92 23.55 -4.68
N LEU A 48 13.02 22.80 -5.78
CA LEU A 48 14.27 22.18 -6.23
C LEU A 48 14.91 23.05 -7.32
N ASP A 49 16.14 23.49 -7.08
CA ASP A 49 17.00 24.13 -8.07
C ASP A 49 18.07 23.12 -8.53
N THR A 50 17.98 22.74 -9.80
CA THR A 50 18.90 21.80 -10.47
C THR A 50 19.97 22.49 -11.31
N SER A 51 20.00 23.83 -11.35
CA SER A 51 20.97 24.59 -12.17
C SER A 51 22.41 24.54 -11.63
N GLY A 52 22.60 24.02 -10.41
CA GLY A 52 23.91 23.88 -9.77
C GLY A 52 24.00 22.63 -8.89
N ALA A 53 24.45 22.79 -7.65
CA ALA A 53 24.72 21.71 -6.69
C ALA A 53 23.46 21.02 -6.13
N GLY A 54 22.32 21.00 -6.84
CA GLY A 54 21.06 20.41 -6.38
C GLY A 54 20.59 20.98 -5.04
N LEU A 55 20.01 22.19 -5.05
CA LEU A 55 19.51 22.83 -3.84
C LEU A 55 18.02 22.54 -3.68
N LEU A 56 17.63 21.92 -2.56
CA LEU A 56 16.22 21.75 -2.21
C LEU A 56 15.87 22.65 -1.03
N CYS A 57 15.06 23.67 -1.27
CA CYS A 57 14.48 24.49 -0.21
C CYS A 57 13.16 23.87 0.24
N ILE A 58 12.99 23.67 1.55
CA ILE A 58 11.77 23.11 2.13
C ILE A 58 11.14 24.16 3.04
N THR A 59 9.89 24.50 2.78
CA THR A 59 9.14 25.52 3.53
C THR A 59 7.90 24.91 4.17
N SER A 60 7.71 25.15 5.47
CA SER A 60 6.45 24.82 6.15
C SER A 60 5.38 25.86 5.79
N VAL A 61 4.27 25.39 5.21
CA VAL A 61 3.16 26.26 4.78
C VAL A 61 2.53 26.99 5.97
N CYS A 62 2.34 26.29 7.08
CA CYS A 62 1.68 26.84 8.27
C CYS A 62 2.64 27.69 9.12
N LYS A 63 3.85 27.18 9.40
CA LYS A 63 4.79 27.86 10.31
C LYS A 63 5.60 28.95 9.61
N LYS A 64 5.61 29.00 8.27
CA LYS A 64 6.40 29.93 7.44
C LYS A 64 7.91 29.87 7.69
N THR A 65 8.40 28.77 8.27
CA THR A 65 9.81 28.48 8.47
C THR A 65 10.34 27.65 7.31
N SER A 66 11.64 27.76 7.01
CA SER A 66 12.28 27.02 5.93
C SER A 66 13.69 26.53 6.27
N PHE A 67 14.18 25.54 5.55
CA PHE A 67 15.58 25.11 5.59
C PHE A 67 16.01 24.60 4.22
N ILE A 68 17.32 24.45 4.00
CA ILE A 68 17.89 24.09 2.71
C ILE A 68 18.66 22.76 2.83
N LEU A 69 18.42 21.86 1.88
CA LEU A 69 19.32 20.74 1.59
C LEU A 69 20.22 21.10 0.43
N VAL A 70 21.53 20.95 0.64
CA VAL A 70 22.57 21.16 -0.36
C VAL A 70 23.00 19.80 -0.91
N ASN A 71 23.28 19.69 -2.21
CA ASN A 71 23.64 18.43 -2.87
C ASN A 71 22.51 17.38 -2.86
N PHE A 72 21.24 17.82 -2.87
CA PHE A 72 20.09 16.92 -2.89
C PHE A 72 19.96 16.19 -4.22
N SER A 73 19.92 14.86 -4.17
CA SER A 73 19.67 13.99 -5.31
C SER A 73 18.23 13.46 -5.30
N GLN A 74 17.41 13.98 -6.23
CA GLN A 74 16.06 13.46 -6.45
C GLN A 74 16.07 11.98 -6.88
N LYS A 75 17.07 11.57 -7.67
CA LYS A 75 17.23 10.18 -8.14
C LYS A 75 17.45 9.21 -7.00
N ASN A 76 18.24 9.61 -6.00
CA ASN A 76 18.55 8.77 -4.84
C ASN A 76 17.49 8.87 -3.74
N ALA A 77 16.52 9.80 -3.87
CA ALA A 77 15.54 10.13 -2.85
C ALA A 77 16.21 10.37 -1.49
N ASP A 78 17.18 11.28 -1.47
CA ASP A 78 17.97 11.55 -0.27
C ASP A 78 17.06 11.85 0.93
N PHE A 79 17.47 11.31 2.09
CA PHE A 79 16.70 11.31 3.33
C PHE A 79 15.29 10.70 3.27
N GLY A 80 14.96 9.96 2.21
CA GLY A 80 13.60 9.46 1.98
C GLY A 80 12.63 10.52 1.49
N ILE A 81 13.11 11.58 0.84
CA ILE A 81 12.26 12.62 0.27
C ILE A 81 12.00 12.26 -1.20
N TYR A 82 10.77 11.86 -1.50
CA TYR A 82 10.35 11.43 -2.83
C TYR A 82 9.63 12.57 -3.56
N LEU A 83 10.36 13.29 -4.42
CA LEU A 83 9.78 14.29 -5.32
C LEU A 83 9.36 13.61 -6.63
N ARG A 84 8.08 13.74 -6.99
CA ARG A 84 7.46 13.02 -8.11
C ARG A 84 6.61 13.94 -8.97
N GLU A 85 6.54 13.66 -10.26
CA GLU A 85 5.84 14.51 -11.22
C GLU A 85 4.33 14.33 -11.16
N LYS A 86 3.87 13.10 -10.95
CA LYS A 86 2.46 12.75 -11.11
C LYS A 86 1.90 12.10 -9.84
N PRO A 87 0.66 12.44 -9.43
CA PRO A 87 -0.04 11.65 -8.42
C PRO A 87 -0.40 10.28 -8.99
N TYR A 88 -0.33 9.23 -8.18
CA TYR A 88 -0.88 7.92 -8.48
C TYR A 88 -1.95 7.49 -7.48
N LYS A 89 -1.55 6.85 -6.38
CA LYS A 89 -2.49 6.22 -5.44
C LYS A 89 -2.08 6.36 -3.98
N GLU A 90 -3.07 6.46 -3.11
CA GLU A 90 -3.00 6.12 -1.70
C GLU A 90 -3.65 4.75 -1.51
N MET A 91 -2.89 3.79 -1.01
CA MET A 91 -3.35 2.42 -0.94
C MET A 91 -3.27 1.87 0.48
N GLY A 92 -4.38 1.34 0.97
CA GLY A 92 -4.41 0.58 2.22
C GLY A 92 -4.51 -0.90 1.95
N PHE A 93 -3.83 -1.71 2.76
CA PHE A 93 -4.01 -3.15 2.81
C PHE A 93 -4.42 -3.55 4.21
N VAL A 94 -5.61 -4.12 4.34
CA VAL A 94 -6.14 -4.62 5.60
C VAL A 94 -6.14 -6.14 5.55
N TYR A 95 -5.41 -6.77 6.46
CA TYR A 95 -5.28 -8.23 6.49
C TYR A 95 -5.71 -8.81 7.83
N CYS A 96 -6.28 -10.02 7.77
CA CYS A 96 -6.59 -10.77 8.98
C CYS A 96 -5.35 -11.46 9.52
N ASN A 97 -5.01 -11.26 10.80
CA ASN A 97 -3.91 -11.98 11.44
C ASN A 97 -4.32 -13.28 12.16
N THR A 98 -5.49 -13.83 11.84
CA THR A 98 -5.99 -15.05 12.48
C THR A 98 -5.30 -16.28 11.95
N PHE A 99 -5.15 -17.29 12.82
CA PHE A 99 -4.44 -18.53 12.48
C PHE A 99 -4.97 -19.21 11.22
N SER A 100 -6.30 -19.26 11.06
CA SER A 100 -6.95 -19.83 9.86
C SER A 100 -6.59 -19.12 8.56
N LEU A 101 -6.19 -17.84 8.64
CA LEU A 101 -5.84 -17.01 7.47
C LEU A 101 -4.33 -16.79 7.33
N HIS A 102 -3.51 -17.32 8.23
CA HIS A 102 -2.04 -17.29 8.12
C HIS A 102 -1.50 -17.77 6.77
N PRO A 103 -2.07 -18.80 6.09
CA PRO A 103 -1.64 -19.15 4.73
C PRO A 103 -1.73 -17.99 3.74
N TYR A 104 -2.79 -17.16 3.82
CA TYR A 104 -2.96 -15.99 2.96
C TYR A 104 -2.02 -14.85 3.35
N ILE A 105 -1.71 -14.69 4.64
CA ILE A 105 -0.68 -13.73 5.08
C ILE A 105 0.68 -14.16 4.54
N LYS A 106 1.05 -15.44 4.65
CA LYS A 106 2.29 -15.97 4.05
C LYS A 106 2.35 -15.69 2.56
N ALA A 107 1.25 -15.93 1.84
CA ALA A 107 1.15 -15.60 0.43
C ALA A 107 1.34 -14.10 0.16
N PHE A 108 0.71 -13.22 0.94
CA PHE A 108 0.87 -11.76 0.85
C PHE A 108 2.32 -11.31 1.10
N LYS A 109 2.98 -11.91 2.10
CA LYS A 109 4.39 -11.68 2.44
C LYS A 109 5.31 -12.09 1.27
N GLU A 110 5.05 -13.25 0.69
CA GLU A 110 5.82 -13.81 -0.43
C GLU A 110 5.75 -12.89 -1.66
N ILE A 111 4.56 -12.42 -2.01
CA ILE A 111 4.37 -11.57 -3.20
C ILE A 111 4.60 -10.08 -2.96
N ALA A 112 5.00 -9.68 -1.75
CA ALA A 112 5.24 -8.27 -1.41
C ALA A 112 6.16 -7.51 -2.39
N PRO A 113 7.28 -8.10 -2.89
CA PRO A 113 8.11 -7.44 -3.91
C PRO A 113 7.34 -7.16 -5.22
N TYR A 114 6.46 -8.07 -5.62
CA TYR A 114 5.67 -7.98 -6.86
C TYR A 114 4.51 -7.00 -6.73
N ILE A 115 3.94 -6.87 -5.52
CA ILE A 115 3.01 -5.82 -5.16
C ILE A 115 3.71 -4.46 -5.23
N ALA A 116 4.87 -4.33 -4.57
CA ALA A 116 5.63 -3.09 -4.51
C ALA A 116 5.96 -2.57 -5.92
N LYS A 117 6.43 -3.45 -6.81
CA LYS A 117 6.71 -3.13 -8.21
C LYS A 117 5.50 -2.60 -8.98
N ARG A 118 4.28 -3.04 -8.65
CA ARG A 118 3.04 -2.61 -9.33
C ARG A 118 2.54 -1.26 -8.81
N ILE A 119 2.78 -0.94 -7.54
CA ILE A 119 2.24 0.29 -6.92
C ILE A 119 3.24 1.46 -6.88
N TYR A 120 4.54 1.19 -6.79
CA TYR A 120 5.58 2.21 -6.81
C TYR A 120 6.15 2.35 -8.22
N LYS A 121 5.44 3.11 -9.06
CA LYS A 121 5.86 3.37 -10.45
C LYS A 121 6.86 4.54 -10.49
N PRO A 122 7.84 4.53 -11.43
CA PRO A 122 8.69 5.69 -11.68
C PRO A 122 7.84 6.94 -11.93
N ASP A 123 8.32 8.11 -11.49
CA ASP A 123 7.69 9.43 -11.67
C ASP A 123 6.33 9.64 -10.98
N PHE A 124 5.74 8.58 -10.43
CA PHE A 124 4.47 8.60 -9.73
C PHE A 124 4.67 8.65 -8.21
N PHE A 125 3.89 9.50 -7.55
CA PHE A 125 3.80 9.56 -6.10
C PHE A 125 2.79 8.54 -5.61
N THR A 126 3.25 7.64 -4.73
CA THR A 126 2.43 6.60 -4.12
C THR A 126 2.64 6.63 -2.62
N LYS A 127 1.56 6.46 -1.86
CA LYS A 127 1.59 6.26 -0.42
C LYS A 127 0.86 4.97 -0.09
N ALA A 128 1.48 4.07 0.67
CA ALA A 128 0.81 2.84 1.10
C ALA A 128 0.81 2.69 2.62
N VAL A 129 -0.23 2.06 3.15
CA VAL A 129 -0.30 1.59 4.54
C VAL A 129 -0.75 0.14 4.56
N VAL A 130 -0.26 -0.60 5.55
CA VAL A 130 -0.64 -1.99 5.77
C VAL A 130 -1.01 -2.12 7.24
N ASN A 131 -2.15 -2.70 7.55
CA ASN A 131 -2.54 -2.89 8.94
C ASN A 131 -3.30 -4.20 9.13
N ASP A 132 -3.11 -4.77 10.32
CA ASP A 132 -3.93 -5.89 10.77
C ASP A 132 -5.26 -5.39 11.33
N TYR A 133 -6.22 -6.30 11.40
CA TYR A 133 -7.38 -6.13 12.27
C TYR A 133 -7.33 -7.15 13.41
N LYS A 134 -7.09 -6.66 14.63
CA LYS A 134 -6.89 -7.47 15.84
C LYS A 134 -7.51 -6.89 17.11
N SER A 135 -7.40 -7.64 18.20
CA SER A 135 -8.13 -7.44 19.46
C SER A 135 -7.87 -6.15 20.23
N GLU A 136 -6.62 -5.72 20.34
CA GLU A 136 -6.24 -4.72 21.34
C GLU A 136 -5.69 -3.44 20.74
N LYS A 137 -4.90 -3.54 19.67
CA LYS A 137 -4.30 -2.37 19.02
C LYS A 137 -3.98 -2.68 17.57
N ILE A 138 -4.64 -1.97 16.66
CA ILE A 138 -4.36 -2.05 15.23
C ILE A 138 -2.89 -1.71 15.01
N ASN A 139 -2.13 -2.65 14.47
CA ASN A 139 -0.74 -2.44 14.12
C ASN A 139 -0.69 -1.84 12.72
N ILE A 140 -0.24 -0.59 12.62
CA ILE A 140 -0.12 0.12 11.35
C ILE A 140 1.34 0.12 10.93
N LEU A 141 1.60 -0.50 9.79
CA LEU A 141 2.87 -0.47 9.10
C LEU A 141 2.82 0.62 8.02
N GLY A 142 3.73 1.59 8.13
CA GLY A 142 3.83 2.73 7.22
C GLY A 142 3.49 4.07 7.90
N PRO A 143 3.22 5.12 7.11
CA PRO A 143 3.05 5.13 5.67
C PRO A 143 4.37 4.87 4.92
N PHE A 144 4.27 4.18 3.81
CA PHE A 144 5.37 3.83 2.92
C PHE A 144 5.30 4.67 1.64
N TYR A 145 6.46 5.15 1.20
CA TYR A 145 6.62 5.94 -0.03
C TYR A 145 7.61 5.28 -1.01
N ASP A 146 8.13 4.10 -0.65
CA ASP A 146 9.07 3.33 -1.46
C ASP A 146 8.83 1.82 -1.37
N ASP A 147 9.29 1.14 -2.42
CA ASP A 147 9.14 -0.28 -2.63
C ASP A 147 9.93 -1.13 -1.62
N LYS A 148 11.16 -0.72 -1.30
CA LYS A 148 12.07 -1.49 -0.44
C LYS A 148 11.57 -1.56 1.00
N ILE A 149 11.21 -0.42 1.59
CA ILE A 149 10.70 -0.37 2.97
C ILE A 149 9.34 -1.06 3.07
N PHE A 150 8.45 -0.85 2.09
CA PHE A 150 7.18 -1.58 2.01
C PHE A 150 7.43 -3.09 2.00
N THR A 151 8.24 -3.58 1.06
CA THR A 151 8.53 -5.00 0.87
C THR A 151 9.11 -5.62 2.14
N LYS A 152 10.14 -4.99 2.71
CA LYS A 152 10.79 -5.45 3.93
C LYS A 152 9.80 -5.48 5.11
N SER A 153 8.95 -4.47 5.24
CA SER A 153 8.02 -4.39 6.37
C SER A 153 6.92 -5.46 6.25
N VAL A 154 6.36 -5.64 5.05
CA VAL A 154 5.36 -6.68 4.80
C VAL A 154 5.95 -8.07 5.02
N GLN A 155 7.14 -8.37 4.48
CA GLN A 155 7.82 -9.65 4.68
C GLN A 155 8.14 -9.97 6.16
N ASN A 156 8.18 -8.95 7.03
CA ASN A 156 8.43 -9.11 8.46
C ASN A 156 7.15 -9.04 9.32
N ILE A 157 5.95 -9.06 8.72
CA ILE A 157 4.69 -9.15 9.47
C ILE A 157 4.73 -10.34 10.44
N PRO A 158 4.48 -10.12 11.74
CA PRO A 158 4.41 -11.19 12.73
C PRO A 158 3.11 -11.99 12.58
N MET A 159 3.20 -13.32 12.71
CA MET A 159 2.06 -14.24 12.68
C MET A 159 1.81 -14.74 14.10
N ASN A 160 1.09 -13.93 14.90
CA ASN A 160 0.76 -14.27 16.28
C ASN A 160 -0.67 -14.84 16.34
N LEU A 161 -0.95 -15.67 17.37
CA LEU A 161 -2.29 -16.19 17.63
C LEU A 161 -3.15 -15.09 18.24
N GLU A 162 -4.24 -14.72 17.56
CA GLU A 162 -5.16 -13.66 18.00
C GLU A 162 -6.62 -14.04 17.69
N ASN A 163 -7.54 -13.70 18.61
CA ASN A 163 -8.91 -14.25 18.67
C ASN A 163 -10.05 -13.20 18.56
N LEU A 164 -9.76 -11.90 18.36
CA LEU A 164 -10.80 -10.87 18.23
C LEU A 164 -10.67 -10.13 16.89
N TYR A 165 -11.81 -9.75 16.33
CA TYR A 165 -11.97 -9.34 14.94
C TYR A 165 -12.53 -7.91 14.87
N LEU A 166 -11.70 -6.93 14.51
CA LEU A 166 -12.11 -5.53 14.40
C LEU A 166 -11.89 -4.99 12.98
N LEU A 167 -12.41 -5.71 11.98
CA LEU A 167 -12.19 -5.36 10.56
C LEU A 167 -12.57 -3.91 10.26
N ASN A 168 -13.76 -3.48 10.69
CA ASN A 168 -14.25 -2.12 10.44
C ASN A 168 -13.35 -1.06 11.08
N ASP A 169 -12.84 -1.29 12.30
CA ASP A 169 -11.92 -0.35 12.95
C ASP A 169 -10.59 -0.25 12.19
N ALA A 170 -10.05 -1.38 11.74
CA ALA A 170 -8.83 -1.40 10.94
C ALA A 170 -9.00 -0.65 9.63
N MET A 171 -10.13 -0.81 8.95
CA MET A 171 -10.42 -0.08 7.73
C MET A 171 -10.56 1.43 7.98
N ILE A 172 -11.20 1.83 9.09
CA ILE A 172 -11.27 3.23 9.51
C ILE A 172 -9.86 3.79 9.78
N GLU A 173 -9.01 3.05 10.50
CA GLU A 173 -7.62 3.45 10.74
C GLU A 173 -6.82 3.61 9.44
N SER A 174 -6.97 2.69 8.47
CA SER A 174 -6.31 2.83 7.16
C SER A 174 -6.74 4.12 6.45
N MET A 175 -8.05 4.43 6.47
CA MET A 175 -8.59 5.64 5.82
C MET A 175 -8.11 6.93 6.47
N LYS A 176 -7.62 6.93 7.73
CA LYS A 176 -7.00 8.13 8.33
C LYS A 176 -5.72 8.56 7.62
N TYR A 177 -5.08 7.64 6.88
CA TYR A 177 -3.93 7.95 6.06
C TYR A 177 -4.30 8.45 4.66
N PHE A 178 -5.57 8.44 4.28
CA PHE A 178 -6.01 9.01 3.01
C PHE A 178 -6.20 10.52 3.12
N THR A 179 -5.60 11.26 2.20
CA THR A 179 -5.63 12.71 2.22
C THR A 179 -6.66 13.25 1.23
N LYS A 180 -7.51 14.14 1.73
CA LYS A 180 -8.72 14.62 1.05
C LYS A 180 -8.49 15.44 -0.23
N ASP A 181 -7.30 15.96 -0.53
CA ASP A 181 -7.15 16.92 -1.65
C ASP A 181 -5.74 16.90 -2.27
N ASN A 182 -5.20 15.73 -2.60
CA ASN A 182 -3.83 15.59 -3.12
C ASN A 182 -3.76 14.99 -4.53
N GLY A 183 -4.90 14.77 -5.18
CA GLY A 183 -4.95 14.21 -6.53
C GLY A 183 -4.67 12.71 -6.64
N LEU A 184 -4.37 12.02 -5.54
CA LEU A 184 -4.16 10.56 -5.51
C LEU A 184 -5.50 9.82 -5.52
N ALA A 185 -5.60 8.68 -6.21
CA ALA A 185 -6.74 7.78 -6.08
C ALA A 185 -6.65 6.98 -4.78
N LYS A 186 -7.79 6.67 -4.14
CA LYS A 186 -7.84 6.05 -2.81
C LYS A 186 -8.39 4.64 -2.92
N GLU A 187 -7.55 3.65 -2.64
CA GLU A 187 -7.92 2.24 -2.76
C GLU A 187 -7.61 1.51 -1.46
N LEU A 188 -8.59 0.78 -0.95
CA LEU A 188 -8.41 -0.06 0.23
C LEU A 188 -8.65 -1.52 -0.16
N CYS A 189 -7.58 -2.30 -0.17
CA CYS A 189 -7.59 -3.74 -0.39
C CYS A 189 -7.85 -4.46 0.94
N ILE A 190 -8.93 -5.23 1.00
CA ILE A 190 -9.39 -5.88 2.22
C ILE A 190 -9.28 -7.39 2.06
N PHE A 191 -8.52 -8.06 2.92
CA PHE A 191 -8.37 -9.51 2.93
C PHE A 191 -9.16 -10.07 4.11
N GLY A 192 -10.38 -10.50 3.85
CA GLY A 192 -11.33 -10.93 4.88
C GLY A 192 -11.77 -12.37 4.71
N GLY A 193 -11.90 -13.10 5.82
CA GLY A 193 -12.52 -14.42 5.86
C GLY A 193 -13.64 -14.48 6.89
N ASN A 194 -14.36 -15.59 6.93
CA ASN A 194 -15.44 -15.80 7.90
C ASN A 194 -14.91 -16.52 9.18
N PRO A 195 -15.57 -16.32 10.33
CA PRO A 195 -16.56 -15.28 10.58
C PRO A 195 -15.86 -13.92 10.71
N THR A 196 -16.27 -12.95 9.90
CA THR A 196 -16.06 -11.55 10.25
C THR A 196 -17.37 -11.09 10.91
N PRO A 197 -17.46 -11.06 12.25
CA PRO A 197 -18.70 -10.67 12.91
C PRO A 197 -19.09 -9.24 12.49
N LEU A 198 -20.33 -9.10 12.01
CA LEU A 198 -20.91 -7.82 11.61
C LEU A 198 -21.17 -6.96 12.85
N ASP A 199 -20.16 -6.20 13.27
CA ASP A 199 -20.37 -5.06 14.15
C ASP A 199 -21.06 -3.95 13.35
N LYS A 200 -22.40 -3.90 13.45
CA LYS A 200 -23.24 -2.94 12.73
C LYS A 200 -22.87 -1.49 13.07
N PHE A 201 -22.58 -1.19 14.33
CA PHE A 201 -22.22 0.17 14.75
C PHE A 201 -20.93 0.63 14.05
N ARG A 202 -19.91 -0.24 14.03
CA ARG A 202 -18.64 0.07 13.34
C ARG A 202 -18.78 0.08 11.82
N ALA A 203 -19.69 -0.72 11.26
CA ALA A 203 -20.00 -0.67 9.83
C ALA A 203 -20.60 0.69 9.44
N ASP A 204 -21.54 1.22 10.22
CA ASP A 204 -22.11 2.55 10.00
C ASP A 204 -21.04 3.65 10.11
N LEU A 205 -20.15 3.55 11.11
CA LEU A 205 -19.03 4.48 11.27
C LEU A 205 -18.06 4.42 10.09
N LEU A 206 -17.76 3.24 9.58
CA LEU A 206 -16.93 3.02 8.39
C LEU A 206 -17.54 3.73 7.18
N ILE A 207 -18.81 3.48 6.89
CA ILE A 207 -19.52 4.09 5.77
C ILE A 207 -19.57 5.62 5.92
N LYS A 208 -19.85 6.13 7.13
CA LYS A 208 -19.85 7.56 7.41
C LYS A 208 -18.47 8.19 7.19
N THR A 209 -17.40 7.51 7.62
CA THR A 209 -16.02 7.97 7.44
C THR A 209 -15.67 8.06 5.95
N MET A 210 -15.98 7.01 5.17
CA MET A 210 -15.80 7.00 3.73
C MET A 210 -16.57 8.16 3.06
N LYS A 211 -17.88 8.30 3.35
CA LYS A 211 -18.72 9.35 2.75
C LYS A 211 -18.21 10.75 3.07
N ASN A 212 -17.75 10.99 4.31
CA ASN A 212 -17.17 12.27 4.71
C ASN A 212 -15.87 12.57 3.96
N LEU A 213 -14.98 11.57 3.81
CA LEU A 213 -13.75 11.73 3.04
C LEU A 213 -14.06 12.01 1.56
N ASN A 214 -14.96 11.24 0.96
CA ASN A 214 -15.40 11.39 -0.43
C ASN A 214 -16.04 12.76 -0.69
N HIS A 215 -16.89 13.23 0.23
CA HIS A 215 -17.46 14.58 0.16
C HIS A 215 -16.35 15.64 0.16
N ASN A 216 -15.36 15.52 1.04
CA ASN A 216 -14.26 16.48 1.10
C ASN A 216 -13.35 16.44 -0.13
N ILE A 217 -13.21 15.29 -0.79
CA ILE A 217 -12.46 15.14 -2.04
C ILE A 217 -13.13 15.87 -3.20
N THR A 218 -14.46 15.74 -3.33
CA THR A 218 -15.18 16.29 -4.47
C THR A 218 -15.84 17.64 -4.20
N LYS A 219 -15.76 18.18 -2.98
CA LYS A 219 -16.34 19.47 -2.61
C LYS A 219 -15.78 20.59 -3.48
N GLY A 220 -16.63 21.10 -4.37
CA GLY A 220 -16.26 22.15 -5.34
C GLY A 220 -15.34 21.68 -6.47
N LYS A 221 -15.09 20.37 -6.59
CA LYS A 221 -14.22 19.74 -7.59
C LYS A 221 -14.80 18.41 -8.10
N PRO A 222 -15.92 18.42 -8.85
CA PRO A 222 -16.58 17.19 -9.32
C PRO A 222 -15.68 16.27 -10.14
N GLU A 223 -14.70 16.83 -10.84
CA GLU A 223 -13.70 16.10 -11.62
C GLU A 223 -12.81 15.17 -10.78
N LEU A 224 -12.75 15.37 -9.47
CA LEU A 224 -11.99 14.52 -8.54
C LEU A 224 -12.77 13.31 -8.02
N VAL A 225 -13.93 12.97 -8.61
CA VAL A 225 -14.68 11.74 -8.27
C VAL A 225 -13.82 10.48 -8.38
N ILE A 226 -12.90 10.43 -9.36
CA ILE A 226 -11.94 9.32 -9.53
C ILE A 226 -11.02 9.12 -8.32
N ASN A 227 -10.92 10.12 -7.44
CA ASN A 227 -10.08 10.09 -6.26
C ASN A 227 -10.85 9.77 -4.98
N GLN A 228 -12.13 9.41 -5.08
CA GLN A 228 -12.90 8.89 -3.96
C GLN A 228 -12.37 7.52 -3.51
N VAL A 229 -12.68 7.16 -2.27
CA VAL A 229 -12.31 5.87 -1.68
C VAL A 229 -13.08 4.75 -2.34
N VAL A 230 -12.33 3.74 -2.81
CA VAL A 230 -12.84 2.51 -3.39
C VAL A 230 -12.38 1.31 -2.56
N PHE A 231 -13.29 0.40 -2.25
CA PHE A 231 -13.00 -0.84 -1.53
C PHE A 231 -12.85 -2.01 -2.50
N HIS A 232 -11.70 -2.69 -2.44
CA HIS A 232 -11.46 -3.92 -3.19
C HIS A 232 -11.33 -5.08 -2.20
N SER A 233 -12.28 -6.00 -2.21
CA SER A 233 -12.33 -7.08 -1.24
C SER A 233 -11.90 -8.42 -1.82
N PHE A 234 -11.11 -9.15 -1.04
CA PHE A 234 -10.67 -10.51 -1.29
C PHE A 234 -11.23 -11.39 -0.19
N ALA A 235 -12.30 -12.11 -0.52
CA ALA A 235 -12.97 -13.05 0.38
C ALA A 235 -12.22 -14.38 0.39
N LEU A 236 -11.57 -14.67 1.51
CA LEU A 236 -10.61 -15.76 1.68
C LEU A 236 -11.33 -17.05 2.09
N GLY A 237 -11.27 -18.07 1.23
CA GLY A 237 -11.85 -19.39 1.43
C GLY A 237 -13.36 -19.47 1.13
N GLU A 238 -14.13 -18.51 1.62
CA GLU A 238 -15.59 -18.49 1.51
C GLU A 238 -16.12 -17.09 1.22
N GLU A 239 -17.42 -16.99 0.91
CA GLU A 239 -18.06 -15.72 0.61
C GLU A 239 -18.32 -14.89 1.86
N VAL A 240 -18.17 -13.58 1.73
CA VAL A 240 -18.45 -12.60 2.79
C VAL A 240 -19.35 -11.51 2.21
N GLU A 241 -20.66 -11.66 2.41
CA GLU A 241 -21.71 -10.80 1.82
C GLU A 241 -21.44 -9.30 2.07
N PHE A 242 -21.13 -8.93 3.32
CA PHE A 242 -20.79 -7.55 3.68
C PHE A 242 -19.68 -6.95 2.81
N LEU A 243 -18.63 -7.73 2.50
CA LEU A 243 -17.52 -7.27 1.67
C LEU A 243 -17.90 -7.11 0.21
N GLN A 244 -18.84 -7.93 -0.26
CA GLN A 244 -19.39 -7.84 -1.61
C GLN A 244 -20.21 -6.56 -1.77
N GLU A 245 -21.11 -6.28 -0.82
CA GLU A 245 -21.90 -5.06 -0.81
C GLU A 245 -21.01 -3.82 -0.72
N LEU A 246 -20.03 -3.84 0.18
CA LEU A 246 -19.11 -2.72 0.37
C LEU A 246 -18.26 -2.43 -0.89
N SER A 247 -17.77 -3.49 -1.55
CA SER A 247 -17.04 -3.35 -2.82
C SER A 247 -17.94 -2.76 -3.89
N ARG A 248 -19.18 -3.27 -4.03
CA ARG A 248 -20.14 -2.77 -5.02
C ARG A 248 -20.48 -1.30 -4.80
N ASP A 249 -20.81 -0.92 -3.56
CA ASP A 249 -21.31 0.42 -3.24
C ASP A 249 -20.23 1.50 -3.36
N SER A 250 -18.95 1.12 -3.22
CA SER A 250 -17.81 2.02 -3.45
C SER A 250 -17.29 2.01 -4.89
N GLY A 251 -17.89 1.23 -5.80
CA GLY A 251 -17.45 1.08 -7.20
C GLY A 251 -16.21 0.21 -7.37
N GLY A 252 -15.87 -0.59 -6.35
CA GLY A 252 -14.73 -1.47 -6.32
C GLY A 252 -15.00 -2.88 -6.84
N LYS A 253 -14.16 -3.82 -6.43
CA LYS A 253 -14.15 -5.20 -6.97
C LYS A 253 -14.14 -6.20 -5.83
N TYR A 254 -14.98 -7.22 -5.97
CA TYR A 254 -15.05 -8.35 -5.05
C TYR A 254 -14.44 -9.58 -5.71
N TYR A 255 -13.51 -10.21 -5.01
CA TYR A 255 -12.81 -11.42 -5.43
C TYR A 255 -13.08 -12.53 -4.43
N LYS A 256 -13.72 -13.61 -4.87
CA LYS A 256 -13.77 -14.86 -4.11
C LYS A 256 -12.51 -15.65 -4.42
N VAL A 257 -11.73 -15.98 -3.39
CA VAL A 257 -10.46 -16.71 -3.55
C VAL A 257 -10.47 -17.95 -2.67
N ASP A 258 -10.41 -19.12 -3.30
CA ASP A 258 -10.51 -20.44 -2.66
C ASP A 258 -9.16 -21.02 -2.22
N SER A 259 -8.07 -20.36 -2.60
CA SER A 259 -6.71 -20.83 -2.38
C SER A 259 -5.73 -19.66 -2.30
N THR A 260 -4.57 -19.90 -1.70
CA THR A 260 -3.46 -18.92 -1.66
C THR A 260 -3.01 -18.55 -3.07
N LEU A 261 -3.00 -19.50 -4.02
CA LEU A 261 -2.66 -19.23 -5.42
C LEU A 261 -3.71 -18.33 -6.09
N ALA A 262 -5.01 -18.59 -5.91
CA ALA A 262 -6.07 -17.72 -6.42
C ALA A 262 -5.98 -16.31 -5.82
N PHE A 263 -5.66 -16.20 -4.53
CA PHE A 263 -5.40 -14.93 -3.86
C PHE A 263 -4.23 -14.16 -4.49
N LYS A 264 -3.06 -14.81 -4.65
CA LYS A 264 -1.88 -14.19 -5.30
C LYS A 264 -2.22 -13.69 -6.70
N LYS A 265 -2.88 -14.52 -7.51
CA LYS A 265 -3.33 -14.17 -8.87
C LYS A 265 -4.27 -12.97 -8.86
N ALA A 266 -5.33 -13.02 -8.06
CA ALA A 266 -6.34 -11.96 -7.99
C ALA A 266 -5.72 -10.62 -7.58
N LEU A 267 -4.88 -10.61 -6.54
CA LEU A 267 -4.27 -9.38 -6.04
C LEU A 267 -3.28 -8.78 -7.03
N LEU A 268 -2.35 -9.57 -7.57
CA LEU A 268 -1.37 -9.07 -8.53
C LEU A 268 -2.02 -8.62 -9.85
N SER A 269 -3.05 -9.32 -10.32
CA SER A 269 -3.82 -8.88 -11.48
C SER A 269 -4.63 -7.62 -11.21
N HIS A 270 -5.25 -7.51 -10.04
CA HIS A 270 -5.96 -6.29 -9.66
C HIS A 270 -5.04 -5.05 -9.73
N LEU A 271 -3.85 -5.16 -9.15
CA LEU A 271 -2.86 -4.07 -9.10
C LEU A 271 -2.22 -3.73 -10.46
N ASP A 272 -2.41 -4.58 -11.48
CA ASP A 272 -1.90 -4.39 -12.84
C ASP A 272 -3.03 -4.37 -13.88
N ASN A 273 -4.17 -3.77 -13.53
CA ASN A 273 -5.31 -3.53 -14.42
C ASN A 273 -5.84 -4.79 -15.14
N GLY A 274 -5.80 -5.94 -14.45
CA GLY A 274 -6.26 -7.23 -14.95
C GLY A 274 -5.20 -8.04 -15.69
N ARG A 275 -3.97 -7.54 -15.86
CA ARG A 275 -2.88 -8.32 -16.46
C ARG A 275 -2.55 -9.53 -15.59
N MET A 276 -2.43 -10.70 -16.21
CA MET A 276 -2.05 -11.91 -15.48
C MET A 276 -0.59 -11.82 -14.99
N PRO A 277 -0.31 -12.17 -13.73
CA PRO A 277 1.06 -12.26 -13.22
C PRO A 277 1.81 -13.41 -13.89
N GLU A 278 3.12 -13.25 -14.02
CA GLU A 278 3.99 -14.31 -14.53
C GLU A 278 4.06 -15.46 -13.50
N PRO A 279 4.19 -16.74 -13.93
CA PRO A 279 4.24 -17.87 -13.01
C PRO A 279 5.28 -17.73 -11.89
N LYS A 280 6.46 -17.18 -12.20
CA LYS A 280 7.52 -16.90 -11.22
C LYS A 280 7.12 -15.90 -10.13
N GLU A 281 6.12 -15.04 -10.37
CA GLU A 281 5.62 -14.08 -9.38
C GLU A 281 4.63 -14.71 -8.39
N LEU A 282 4.16 -15.92 -8.69
CA LEU A 282 3.18 -16.65 -7.88
C LEU A 282 3.83 -17.70 -6.95
N GLY A 283 5.15 -17.88 -7.07
CA GLY A 283 5.93 -18.84 -6.29
C GLY A 283 5.91 -20.26 -6.84
N ASP A 284 6.48 -21.17 -6.06
CA ASP A 284 6.69 -22.57 -6.46
C ASP A 284 5.36 -23.31 -6.73
N ASP A 285 4.27 -22.90 -6.07
CA ASP A 285 2.92 -23.44 -6.27
C ASP A 285 2.38 -23.26 -7.71
N ALA A 286 2.93 -22.31 -8.48
CA ALA A 286 2.58 -22.07 -9.88
C ALA A 286 3.53 -22.75 -10.87
N SER A 287 4.65 -23.30 -10.39
CA SER A 287 5.59 -24.05 -11.20
C SER A 287 5.10 -25.49 -11.29
N ILE A 288 4.37 -25.81 -12.35
CA ILE A 288 4.05 -27.20 -12.69
C ILE A 288 5.40 -27.90 -12.91
N VAL A 289 5.86 -28.68 -11.93
CA VAL A 289 6.94 -29.64 -12.15
C VAL A 289 6.37 -30.65 -13.15
N PRO A 290 6.93 -30.79 -14.36
CA PRO A 290 6.52 -31.87 -15.24
C PRO A 290 6.78 -33.16 -14.47
N SER A 291 5.72 -33.88 -14.13
CA SER A 291 5.84 -35.24 -13.61
C SER A 291 6.64 -36.01 -14.66
N LYS A 292 7.89 -36.35 -14.35
CA LYS A 292 8.63 -37.33 -15.15
C LYS A 292 7.69 -38.53 -15.26
N PRO A 293 7.35 -39.00 -16.47
CA PRO A 293 6.62 -40.25 -16.58
C PRO A 293 7.46 -41.30 -15.85
N GLU A 294 6.88 -41.89 -14.81
CA GLU A 294 7.45 -43.10 -14.23
C GLU A 294 7.64 -44.07 -15.39
N LYS A 295 8.88 -44.55 -15.58
CA LYS A 295 9.12 -45.65 -16.49
C LYS A 295 8.22 -46.79 -16.01
N ILE A 296 7.20 -47.12 -16.80
CA ILE A 296 6.48 -48.37 -16.66
C ILE A 296 7.58 -49.45 -16.71
N HIS A 297 7.75 -50.17 -15.60
CA HIS A 297 8.62 -51.33 -15.57
C HIS A 297 8.06 -52.33 -16.57
N ASP A 298 8.85 -52.61 -17.61
CA ASP A 298 8.58 -53.67 -18.57
C ASP A 298 8.93 -54.99 -17.88
N ASP A 299 7.97 -55.54 -17.14
CA ASP A 299 8.06 -56.86 -16.56
C ASP A 299 8.01 -57.89 -17.70
N ASN A 300 9.19 -58.22 -18.22
CA ASN A 300 9.36 -59.37 -19.11
C ASN A 300 8.89 -60.64 -18.37
N PRO A 301 8.02 -61.46 -18.97
CA PRO A 301 7.58 -62.70 -18.36
C PRO A 301 8.74 -63.70 -18.22
N PRO A 302 8.74 -64.60 -17.21
CA PRO A 302 9.80 -65.57 -17.01
C PRO A 302 9.88 -66.53 -18.19
N LYS A 303 11.09 -66.80 -18.68
CA LYS A 303 11.33 -67.91 -19.61
C LYS A 303 11.27 -69.22 -18.84
N ASP A 304 10.24 -70.02 -19.10
CA ASP A 304 10.16 -71.41 -18.68
C ASP A 304 11.35 -72.22 -19.24
N LYS A 305 11.93 -73.05 -18.37
CA LYS A 305 12.81 -74.17 -18.70
C LYS A 305 12.24 -75.43 -18.08
#